data_AF-A0A813BNR3-F1
#
_entry.id   AF-A0A813BNR3-F1
#
_cell.length_a   1.000
_cell.length_b   1.000
_cell.length_c   1.000
_cell.angle_alpha   90.00
_cell.angle_beta   90.00
_cell.angle_gamma   90.00
#
_symmetry.space_group_name_H-M   'P 1'
#
loop_
_entity.id
_entity.type
_entity.pdbx_description
1 polymer ?
#
loop_
_entity_poly.entity_id
_entity_poly.type
_entity_poly.pdbx_seq_one_letter_code
_entity_poly.pdbx_strand_id
1 'polypeptide(L)'
;MDNADLLRFCDWLDEQMPLVVNHFPYVKKSGAYVDLSDNEIGTDGLDKLFQVLRGHRVPCVVLKAYRNSIDDSFVDTLVEYLYTQPEAFPMHGIHISHNDISDKGAFRLIRAAAQCGHYPRLTTRLPLWLRLEVNALTNPQKVIKDANNEGFTVCLMQDGLCSREKCDHYSGVHVQLPYFLNQPAKGFANLEQFGASQRRQTWAAPYSSSQGTLAPKAASPAAAAAPEIPGETEAR
;
A
#
# COMPACT_ATOMS: atom_id res chain seq x y z
N MET A 1 -6.27 -14.15 10.59
CA MET A 1 -7.38 -14.49 9.68
C MET A 1 -6.79 -15.33 8.58
N ASP A 2 -7.37 -16.49 8.30
CA ASP A 2 -7.03 -17.29 7.13
C ASP A 2 -8.01 -17.03 5.96
N ASN A 3 -7.80 -17.70 4.83
CA ASN A 3 -8.65 -17.54 3.66
C ASN A 3 -10.11 -17.97 3.91
N ALA A 4 -10.33 -19.04 4.68
CA ALA A 4 -11.67 -19.55 4.98
C ALA A 4 -12.43 -18.59 5.91
N ASP A 5 -11.73 -17.97 6.87
CA ASP A 5 -12.27 -16.92 7.72
C ASP A 5 -12.74 -15.72 6.89
N LEU A 6 -11.91 -15.27 5.94
CA LEU A 6 -12.26 -14.12 5.09
C LEU A 6 -13.47 -14.43 4.21
N LEU A 7 -13.56 -15.64 3.64
CA LEU A 7 -14.73 -16.05 2.86
C LEU A 7 -16.02 -15.99 3.69
N ARG A 8 -16.01 -16.56 4.91
CA ARG A 8 -17.16 -16.50 5.82
C ARG A 8 -17.50 -15.06 6.22
N PHE A 9 -16.49 -14.21 6.44
CA PHE A 9 -16.70 -12.80 6.69
C PHE A 9 -17.34 -12.10 5.49
N CYS A 10 -16.92 -12.42 4.27
CA CYS A 10 -17.49 -11.82 3.06
C CYS A 10 -18.93 -12.25 2.83
N ASP A 11 -19.29 -13.51 3.09
CA ASP A 11 -20.69 -13.95 3.01
C ASP A 11 -21.56 -13.20 4.03
N TRP A 12 -21.10 -13.08 5.28
CA TRP A 12 -21.78 -12.27 6.29
C TRP A 12 -21.88 -10.80 5.86
N LEU A 13 -20.79 -10.22 5.35
CA LEU A 13 -20.75 -8.83 4.91
C LEU A 13 -21.79 -8.61 3.82
N ASP A 14 -21.84 -9.49 2.81
CA ASP A 14 -22.79 -9.43 1.69
C ASP A 14 -24.25 -9.40 2.18
N GLU A 15 -24.59 -10.22 3.18
CA GLU A 15 -25.91 -10.22 3.82
C GLU A 15 -26.21 -8.92 4.57
N GLN A 16 -25.21 -8.30 5.21
CA GLN A 16 -25.39 -7.04 5.94
C GLN A 16 -25.40 -5.80 5.04
N MET A 17 -24.76 -5.87 3.87
CA MET A 17 -24.56 -4.72 3.00
C MET A 17 -25.85 -3.99 2.61
N PRO A 18 -26.99 -4.64 2.27
CA PRO A 18 -28.24 -3.94 2.00
C PRO A 18 -28.69 -3.06 3.16
N LEU A 19 -28.57 -3.55 4.40
CA LEU A 19 -28.90 -2.78 5.60
C LEU A 19 -27.93 -1.60 5.77
N VAL A 20 -26.63 -1.84 5.64
CA VAL A 20 -25.60 -0.79 5.78
C VAL A 20 -25.80 0.31 4.75
N VAL A 21 -25.98 -0.05 3.48
CA VAL A 21 -26.15 0.90 2.39
C VAL A 21 -27.44 1.71 2.52
N ASN A 22 -28.52 1.10 3.04
CA ASN A 22 -29.79 1.79 3.24
C ASN A 22 -29.73 2.80 4.39
N HIS A 23 -29.13 2.42 5.53
CA HIS A 23 -29.03 3.28 6.72
C HIS A 23 -27.90 4.31 6.61
N PHE A 24 -26.82 3.97 5.91
CA PHE A 24 -25.60 4.77 5.79
C PHE A 24 -25.22 4.96 4.31
N PRO A 25 -26.06 5.61 3.48
CA PRO A 25 -25.85 5.71 2.04
C PRO A 25 -24.54 6.43 1.64
N TYR A 26 -23.94 7.19 2.56
CA TYR A 26 -22.65 7.84 2.35
C TYR A 26 -21.50 6.84 2.15
N VAL A 27 -21.62 5.57 2.57
CA VAL A 27 -20.56 4.56 2.37
C VAL A 27 -20.20 4.35 0.89
N LYS A 28 -21.18 4.58 0.00
CA LYS A 28 -20.97 4.55 -1.47
C LYS A 28 -20.10 5.70 -1.99
N LYS A 29 -19.88 6.74 -1.17
CA LYS A 29 -19.11 7.94 -1.51
C LYS A 29 -17.84 8.10 -0.66
N SER A 30 -17.82 7.60 0.57
CA SER A 30 -16.63 7.62 1.42
C SER A 30 -15.60 6.59 0.99
N GLY A 31 -16.07 5.46 0.46
CA GLY A 31 -15.24 4.31 0.13
C GLY A 31 -14.73 3.55 1.35
N ALA A 32 -14.40 2.29 1.15
CA ALA A 32 -13.84 1.39 2.13
C ALA A 32 -12.32 1.60 2.22
N TYR A 33 -11.84 1.58 3.45
CA TYR A 33 -10.43 1.41 3.78
C TYR A 33 -10.26 -0.01 4.31
N VAL A 34 -9.57 -0.86 3.56
CA VAL A 34 -9.43 -2.28 3.87
C VAL A 34 -8.00 -2.54 4.31
N ASP A 35 -7.83 -3.01 5.54
CA ASP A 35 -6.54 -3.49 6.06
C ASP A 35 -6.67 -4.96 6.49
N LEU A 36 -6.04 -5.82 5.69
CA LEU A 36 -5.98 -7.28 5.83
C LEU A 36 -4.53 -7.76 5.93
N SER A 37 -3.62 -6.87 6.28
CA SER A 37 -2.19 -7.16 6.35
C SER A 37 -1.87 -8.14 7.48
N ASP A 38 -0.72 -8.83 7.39
CA ASP A 38 -0.26 -9.76 8.44
C ASP A 38 -1.19 -10.96 8.68
N ASN A 39 -1.70 -11.57 7.61
CA ASN A 39 -2.63 -12.68 7.66
C ASN A 39 -2.19 -13.86 6.77
N GLU A 40 -3.03 -14.89 6.68
CA GLU A 40 -2.83 -16.05 5.80
C GLU A 40 -3.94 -16.06 4.73
N ILE A 41 -4.26 -14.89 4.20
CA ILE A 41 -5.29 -14.71 3.18
C ILE A 41 -4.71 -15.03 1.81
N GLY A 42 -5.45 -15.82 1.04
CA GLY A 42 -5.14 -16.14 -0.35
C GLY A 42 -5.97 -15.27 -1.32
N THR A 43 -5.80 -15.52 -2.62
CA THR A 43 -6.53 -14.80 -3.66
C THR A 43 -8.05 -14.91 -3.51
N ASP A 44 -8.59 -16.12 -3.32
CA ASP A 44 -10.04 -16.36 -3.35
C ASP A 44 -10.82 -15.49 -2.34
N GLY A 45 -10.28 -15.33 -1.12
CA GLY A 45 -10.91 -14.51 -0.10
C GLY A 45 -10.95 -13.03 -0.49
N LEU A 46 -9.89 -12.51 -1.11
CA LEU A 46 -9.88 -11.13 -1.60
C LEU A 46 -10.76 -10.96 -2.84
N ASP A 47 -10.78 -11.93 -3.75
CA ASP A 47 -11.68 -11.91 -4.90
C ASP A 47 -13.14 -11.79 -4.45
N LYS A 48 -13.56 -12.62 -3.51
CA LYS A 48 -14.89 -12.55 -2.92
C LYS A 48 -15.15 -11.20 -2.24
N LEU A 49 -14.19 -10.65 -1.49
CA LEU A 49 -14.34 -9.32 -0.87
C LEU A 49 -14.59 -8.24 -1.93
N PHE A 50 -13.79 -8.22 -2.99
CA PHE A 50 -13.93 -7.23 -4.07
C PHE A 50 -15.22 -7.42 -4.87
N GLN A 51 -15.70 -8.65 -5.02
CA GLN A 51 -17.04 -8.94 -5.57
C GLN A 51 -18.16 -8.34 -4.70
N VAL A 52 -18.12 -8.53 -3.38
CA VAL A 52 -19.11 -7.98 -2.44
C VAL A 52 -19.11 -6.45 -2.50
N LEU A 53 -17.94 -5.81 -2.38
CA LEU A 53 -17.83 -4.35 -2.44
C LEU A 53 -18.38 -3.79 -3.75
N ARG A 54 -18.04 -4.43 -4.89
CA ARG A 54 -18.54 -4.03 -6.22
C ARG A 54 -20.06 -4.23 -6.33
N GLY A 55 -20.59 -5.37 -5.88
CA GLY A 55 -22.01 -5.70 -5.91
C GLY A 55 -22.89 -4.66 -5.20
N HIS A 56 -22.39 -4.11 -4.09
CA HIS A 56 -23.08 -3.09 -3.31
C HIS A 56 -22.70 -1.65 -3.64
N ARG A 57 -21.87 -1.45 -4.68
CA ARG A 57 -21.36 -0.15 -5.13
C ARG A 57 -20.64 0.62 -4.01
N VAL A 58 -19.88 -0.09 -3.18
CA VAL A 58 -18.97 0.51 -2.21
C VAL A 58 -17.57 0.51 -2.79
N PRO A 59 -17.02 1.69 -3.15
CA PRO A 59 -15.67 1.74 -3.69
C PRO A 59 -14.65 1.39 -2.61
N CYS A 60 -13.51 0.82 -2.97
CA CYS A 60 -12.39 0.58 -2.07
C CYS A 60 -11.32 1.59 -2.40
N VAL A 61 -11.05 2.54 -1.51
CA VAL A 61 -10.10 3.63 -1.78
C VAL A 61 -8.69 3.27 -1.31
N VAL A 62 -8.55 2.38 -0.33
CA VAL A 62 -7.23 1.90 0.11
C VAL A 62 -7.33 0.42 0.42
N LEU A 63 -6.41 -0.36 -0.17
CA LEU A 63 -6.17 -1.75 0.20
C LEU A 63 -4.78 -1.89 0.80
N LYS A 64 -4.72 -2.47 2.00
CA LYS A 64 -3.50 -3.02 2.57
C LYS A 64 -3.68 -4.52 2.77
N ALA A 65 -2.88 -5.31 2.06
CA ALA A 65 -2.87 -6.76 2.15
C ALA A 65 -1.43 -7.28 2.08
N TYR A 66 -0.48 -6.55 2.67
CA TYR A 66 0.92 -6.96 2.72
C TYR A 66 1.11 -8.13 3.70
N ARG A 67 2.13 -8.98 3.47
CA ARG A 67 2.39 -10.21 4.25
C ARG A 67 1.19 -11.14 4.28
N ASN A 68 0.79 -11.61 3.10
CA ASN A 68 -0.26 -12.61 2.86
C ASN A 68 0.24 -13.69 1.88
N SER A 69 -0.64 -14.51 1.31
CA SER A 69 -0.31 -15.52 0.29
C SER A 69 -1.01 -15.22 -1.03
N ILE A 70 -0.72 -14.04 -1.60
CA ILE A 70 -1.35 -13.52 -2.81
C ILE A 70 -0.38 -13.61 -3.98
N ASP A 71 -0.87 -13.98 -5.17
CA ASP A 71 -0.07 -14.08 -6.39
C ASP A 71 -0.70 -13.29 -7.57
N ASP A 72 -0.21 -13.53 -8.79
CA ASP A 72 -0.70 -12.90 -10.01
C ASP A 72 -2.19 -13.15 -10.33
N SER A 73 -2.84 -14.14 -9.71
CA SER A 73 -4.28 -14.36 -9.90
C SER A 73 -5.11 -13.21 -9.31
N PHE A 74 -4.74 -12.70 -8.14
CA PHE A 74 -5.41 -11.54 -7.53
C PHE A 74 -5.17 -10.25 -8.32
N VAL A 75 -4.07 -10.18 -9.07
CA VAL A 75 -3.82 -9.05 -9.97
C VAL A 75 -4.92 -8.92 -11.02
N ASP A 76 -5.51 -10.03 -11.49
CA ASP A 76 -6.62 -10.00 -12.44
C ASP A 76 -7.81 -9.23 -11.85
N THR A 77 -8.16 -9.53 -10.61
CA THR A 77 -9.23 -8.88 -9.85
C THR A 77 -8.94 -7.40 -9.65
N LEU A 78 -7.71 -7.03 -9.26
CA LEU A 78 -7.33 -5.62 -9.10
C LEU A 78 -7.37 -4.87 -10.44
N VAL A 79 -6.91 -5.48 -11.53
CA VAL A 79 -6.98 -4.88 -12.87
C VAL A 79 -8.44 -4.63 -13.25
N GLU A 80 -9.31 -5.63 -13.14
CA GLU A 80 -10.75 -5.47 -13.40
C GLU A 80 -11.35 -4.38 -12.50
N TYR A 81 -10.97 -4.35 -11.23
CA TYR A 81 -11.46 -3.36 -10.28
C TYR A 81 -11.04 -1.93 -10.65
N LEU A 82 -9.78 -1.72 -11.06
CA LEU A 82 -9.30 -0.40 -11.47
C LEU A 82 -10.08 0.19 -12.67
N TYR A 83 -10.58 -0.66 -13.57
CA TYR A 83 -11.39 -0.24 -14.72
C TYR A 83 -12.89 -0.09 -14.41
N THR A 84 -13.40 -0.77 -13.36
CA THR A 84 -14.85 -0.80 -13.05
C THR A 84 -15.24 0.13 -11.90
N GLN A 85 -14.28 0.63 -11.13
CA GLN A 85 -14.54 1.64 -10.10
C GLN A 85 -15.05 2.95 -10.72
N PRO A 86 -15.99 3.66 -10.07
CA PRO A 86 -16.37 4.99 -10.51
C PRO A 86 -15.20 5.97 -10.42
N GLU A 87 -15.01 6.79 -11.46
CA GLU A 87 -13.94 7.81 -11.52
C GLU A 87 -13.99 8.80 -10.36
N ALA A 88 -15.18 9.05 -9.79
CA ALA A 88 -15.36 9.90 -8.62
C ALA A 88 -14.71 9.34 -7.33
N PHE A 89 -14.44 8.03 -7.29
CA PHE A 89 -13.90 7.32 -6.12
C PHE A 89 -12.77 6.35 -6.53
N PRO A 90 -11.67 6.85 -7.10
CA PRO A 90 -10.57 6.00 -7.55
C PRO A 90 -9.79 5.44 -6.36
N MET A 91 -9.07 4.32 -6.55
CA MET A 91 -8.16 3.83 -5.52
C MET A 91 -7.05 4.85 -5.24
N HIS A 92 -6.80 5.15 -3.98
CA HIS A 92 -5.70 6.01 -3.58
C HIS A 92 -4.41 5.22 -3.38
N GLY A 93 -4.53 4.01 -2.81
CA GLY A 93 -3.39 3.21 -2.42
C GLY A 93 -3.63 1.71 -2.45
N ILE A 94 -2.64 0.97 -2.95
CA ILE A 94 -2.57 -0.48 -2.91
C ILE A 94 -1.22 -0.85 -2.27
N HIS A 95 -1.29 -1.55 -1.14
CA HIS A 95 -0.13 -2.09 -0.43
C HIS A 95 -0.18 -3.61 -0.41
N ILE A 96 0.60 -4.27 -1.27
CA ILE A 96 0.65 -5.74 -1.37
C ILE A 96 2.08 -6.26 -1.33
N SER A 97 2.96 -5.62 -0.55
CA SER A 97 4.33 -6.10 -0.34
C SER A 97 4.39 -7.41 0.42
N HIS A 98 5.50 -8.15 0.34
CA HIS A 98 5.63 -9.46 1.00
C HIS A 98 4.55 -10.47 0.55
N ASN A 99 4.41 -10.65 -0.76
CA ASN A 99 3.53 -11.61 -1.42
C ASN A 99 4.30 -12.24 -2.60
N ASP A 100 3.62 -12.95 -3.50
CA ASP A 100 4.23 -13.68 -4.62
C ASP A 100 3.86 -13.05 -5.99
N ILE A 101 3.76 -11.72 -6.07
CA ILE A 101 3.50 -11.02 -7.34
C ILE A 101 4.73 -11.07 -8.24
N SER A 102 4.56 -11.43 -9.51
CA SER A 102 5.66 -11.54 -10.47
C SER A 102 5.96 -10.22 -11.19
N ASP A 103 7.04 -10.18 -11.99
CA ASP A 103 7.32 -9.07 -12.92
C ASP A 103 6.11 -8.80 -13.85
N LYS A 104 5.41 -9.85 -14.30
CA LYS A 104 4.23 -9.75 -15.17
C LYS A 104 3.05 -9.15 -14.41
N GLY A 105 2.78 -9.62 -13.19
CA GLY A 105 1.72 -9.07 -12.34
C GLY A 105 1.93 -7.59 -12.03
N ALA A 106 3.14 -7.23 -11.60
CA ALA A 106 3.51 -5.84 -11.32
C ALA A 106 3.32 -4.93 -12.55
N PHE A 107 3.80 -5.36 -13.72
CA PHE A 107 3.63 -4.60 -14.97
C PHE A 107 2.15 -4.39 -15.33
N ARG A 108 1.32 -5.43 -15.17
CA ARG A 108 -0.13 -5.36 -15.46
C ARG A 108 -0.85 -4.37 -14.55
N LEU A 109 -0.50 -4.32 -13.25
CA LEU A 109 -1.05 -3.32 -12.33
C LEU A 109 -0.66 -1.90 -12.74
N ILE A 110 0.62 -1.67 -13.07
CA ILE A 110 1.11 -0.36 -13.53
C ILE A 110 0.37 0.08 -14.79
N ARG A 111 0.27 -0.82 -15.79
CA ARG A 111 -0.45 -0.58 -17.04
C ARG A 111 -1.91 -0.25 -16.80
N ALA A 112 -2.60 -1.05 -15.97
CA ALA A 112 -4.02 -0.82 -15.67
C ALA A 112 -4.25 0.53 -14.99
N ALA A 113 -3.41 0.91 -14.02
CA ALA A 113 -3.49 2.21 -13.39
C ALA A 113 -3.24 3.35 -14.40
N ALA A 114 -2.26 3.21 -15.29
CA ALA A 114 -2.00 4.23 -16.30
C ALA A 114 -3.13 4.38 -17.35
N GLN A 115 -3.87 3.30 -17.62
CA GLN A 115 -4.86 3.27 -18.72
C GLN A 115 -6.31 3.37 -18.26
N CYS A 116 -6.62 3.16 -16.98
CA CYS A 116 -8.01 3.22 -16.49
C CYS A 116 -8.61 4.64 -16.46
N GLY A 117 -7.81 5.68 -16.72
CA GLY A 117 -8.26 7.08 -16.77
C GLY A 117 -8.38 7.75 -15.40
N HIS A 118 -8.14 7.03 -14.30
CA HIS A 118 -8.27 7.57 -12.95
C HIS A 118 -7.04 8.32 -12.44
N TYR A 119 -5.86 8.10 -13.03
CA TYR A 119 -4.60 8.69 -12.56
C TYR A 119 -3.89 9.48 -13.66
N PRO A 120 -3.27 10.63 -13.33
CA PRO A 120 -3.37 11.32 -12.04
C PRO A 120 -4.82 11.74 -11.75
N ARG A 121 -5.24 11.63 -10.47
CA ARG A 121 -6.62 11.91 -10.05
C ARG A 121 -7.07 13.30 -10.51
N LEU A 122 -8.29 13.39 -11.05
CA LEU A 122 -8.79 14.64 -11.64
C LEU A 122 -8.71 15.83 -10.66
N THR A 123 -9.11 15.61 -9.41
CA THR A 123 -9.21 16.68 -8.39
C THR A 123 -7.87 16.98 -7.73
N THR A 124 -7.13 15.95 -7.28
CA THR A 124 -5.91 16.14 -6.48
C THR A 124 -4.64 16.09 -7.31
N ARG A 125 -4.71 15.69 -8.60
CA ARG A 125 -3.57 15.44 -9.50
C ARG A 125 -2.57 14.42 -8.94
N LEU A 126 -3.04 13.54 -8.07
CA LEU A 126 -2.18 12.56 -7.39
C LEU A 126 -2.20 11.23 -8.15
N PRO A 127 -1.06 10.54 -8.26
CA PRO A 127 -0.97 9.19 -8.82
C PRO A 127 -1.62 8.14 -7.91
N LEU A 128 -1.74 6.92 -8.43
CA LEU A 128 -1.95 5.74 -7.60
C LEU A 128 -0.68 5.46 -6.79
N TRP A 129 -0.81 5.30 -5.48
CA TRP A 129 0.27 4.79 -4.65
C TRP A 129 0.24 3.25 -4.69
N LEU A 130 1.29 2.62 -5.24
CA LEU A 130 1.36 1.17 -5.45
C LEU A 130 2.65 0.63 -4.85
N ARG A 131 2.53 -0.04 -3.70
CA ARG A 131 3.67 -0.55 -2.94
C ARG A 131 3.80 -2.06 -3.07
N LEU A 132 4.91 -2.49 -3.67
CA LEU A 132 5.17 -3.85 -4.17
C LEU A 132 6.53 -4.42 -3.76
N GLU A 133 7.22 -3.86 -2.75
CA GLU A 133 8.50 -4.44 -2.31
C GLU A 133 8.35 -5.88 -1.82
N VAL A 134 9.46 -6.61 -1.80
CA VAL A 134 9.53 -7.99 -1.29
C VAL A 134 8.46 -8.89 -1.91
N ASN A 135 8.36 -8.90 -3.23
CA ASN A 135 7.53 -9.80 -4.03
C ASN A 135 8.41 -10.73 -4.88
N ALA A 136 7.80 -11.52 -5.78
CA ALA A 136 8.51 -12.44 -6.69
C ALA A 136 9.06 -11.76 -7.97
N LEU A 137 9.47 -10.48 -7.89
CA LEU A 137 10.01 -9.73 -9.03
C LEU A 137 11.47 -10.14 -9.29
N THR A 138 11.72 -10.72 -10.46
CA THR A 138 13.06 -11.17 -10.87
C THR A 138 13.86 -10.06 -11.54
N ASN A 139 13.18 -9.13 -12.20
CA ASN A 139 13.80 -8.01 -12.90
C ASN A 139 12.95 -6.72 -12.78
N PRO A 140 12.87 -6.12 -11.57
CA PRO A 140 12.06 -4.92 -11.35
C PRO A 140 12.51 -3.73 -12.23
N GLN A 141 13.80 -3.63 -12.55
CA GLN A 141 14.30 -2.59 -13.47
C GLN A 141 13.72 -2.72 -14.88
N LYS A 142 13.56 -3.95 -15.38
CA LYS A 142 12.92 -4.20 -16.67
C LYS A 142 11.45 -3.79 -16.64
N VAL A 143 10.72 -4.06 -15.56
CA VAL A 143 9.32 -3.65 -15.40
C VAL A 143 9.17 -2.12 -15.55
N ILE A 144 10.05 -1.35 -14.91
CA ILE A 144 10.06 0.12 -15.02
C ILE A 144 10.40 0.56 -16.45
N LYS A 145 11.42 -0.05 -17.07
CA LYS A 145 11.81 0.26 -18.45
C LYS A 145 10.66 0.00 -19.42
N ASP A 146 10.00 -1.14 -19.30
CA ASP A 146 8.87 -1.52 -20.16
C ASP A 146 7.68 -0.57 -19.95
N ALA A 147 7.39 -0.17 -18.71
CA ALA A 147 6.33 0.80 -18.42
C ALA A 147 6.61 2.16 -19.09
N ASN A 148 7.84 2.66 -18.97
CA ASN A 148 8.24 3.90 -19.62
C ASN A 148 8.20 3.80 -21.16
N ASN A 149 8.57 2.65 -21.74
CA ASN A 149 8.49 2.42 -23.18
C ASN A 149 7.04 2.43 -23.70
N GLU A 150 6.07 2.04 -22.87
CA GLU A 150 4.63 2.18 -23.18
C GLU A 150 4.07 3.58 -22.90
N GLY A 151 4.92 4.53 -22.47
CA GLY A 151 4.51 5.90 -22.15
C GLY A 151 3.89 6.05 -20.76
N PHE A 152 3.96 5.04 -19.90
CA PHE A 152 3.44 5.11 -18.54
C PHE A 152 4.43 5.83 -17.63
N THR A 153 4.05 7.02 -17.15
CA THR A 153 4.88 7.79 -16.23
C THR A 153 4.81 7.19 -14.82
N VAL A 154 5.93 6.63 -14.36
CA VAL A 154 6.09 6.03 -13.03
C VAL A 154 7.13 6.78 -12.19
N CYS A 155 6.90 6.88 -10.88
CA CYS A 155 7.83 7.51 -9.93
C CYS A 155 8.27 6.50 -8.86
N LEU A 156 9.57 6.23 -8.75
CA LEU A 156 10.13 5.27 -7.78
C LEU A 156 10.20 5.78 -6.34
N MET A 157 9.87 7.05 -6.10
CA MET A 157 9.97 7.71 -4.79
C MET A 157 11.34 7.52 -4.10
N GLN A 158 12.43 7.42 -4.86
CA GLN A 158 13.76 7.03 -4.37
C GLN A 158 14.29 7.92 -3.24
N ASP A 159 13.94 9.21 -3.24
CA ASP A 159 14.44 10.13 -2.21
C ASP A 159 13.52 10.25 -0.99
N GLY A 160 12.30 9.67 -1.01
CA GLY A 160 11.28 9.93 0.02
C GLY A 160 10.83 11.40 0.12
N LEU A 161 11.43 12.30 -0.66
CA LEU A 161 11.20 13.74 -0.70
C LEU A 161 10.09 14.14 -1.69
N CYS A 162 9.35 13.16 -2.22
CA CYS A 162 8.34 13.41 -3.23
C CYS A 162 7.19 14.30 -2.73
N SER A 163 7.07 14.56 -1.42
CA SER A 163 6.13 15.52 -0.82
C SER A 163 6.56 17.00 -0.90
N ARG A 164 7.73 17.32 -1.47
CA ARG A 164 8.19 18.72 -1.59
C ARG A 164 7.46 19.47 -2.71
N GLU A 165 7.15 20.74 -2.45
CA GLU A 165 6.45 21.68 -3.34
C GLU A 165 7.12 21.87 -4.72
N LYS A 166 8.40 21.54 -4.85
CA LYS A 166 9.22 21.68 -6.07
C LYS A 166 9.47 20.36 -6.80
N CYS A 167 8.86 19.28 -6.33
CA CYS A 167 8.98 17.96 -6.93
C CYS A 167 8.06 17.88 -8.14
N ASP A 168 8.61 18.01 -9.35
CA ASP A 168 7.83 17.90 -10.62
C ASP A 168 7.28 16.48 -10.85
N HIS A 169 7.57 15.51 -9.95
CA HIS A 169 7.06 14.14 -9.98
C HIS A 169 5.56 14.00 -9.69
N TYR A 170 4.81 15.09 -9.53
CA TYR A 170 3.33 15.03 -9.47
C TYR A 170 2.66 15.40 -10.79
N SER A 171 3.37 16.05 -11.73
CA SER A 171 2.77 16.42 -13.02
C SER A 171 2.75 15.19 -13.94
N GLY A 172 1.55 14.66 -14.22
CA GLY A 172 1.35 13.58 -15.19
C GLY A 172 1.81 12.18 -14.74
N VAL A 173 2.25 11.99 -13.49
CA VAL A 173 2.58 10.65 -12.97
C VAL A 173 1.31 9.84 -12.76
N HIS A 174 1.31 8.61 -13.28
CA HIS A 174 0.20 7.67 -13.14
C HIS A 174 0.36 6.84 -11.87
N VAL A 175 1.58 6.37 -11.57
CA VAL A 175 1.86 5.43 -10.48
C VAL A 175 3.11 5.83 -9.69
N GLN A 176 2.98 5.83 -8.37
CA GLN A 176 4.10 5.92 -7.41
C GLN A 176 4.43 4.54 -6.87
N LEU A 177 5.72 4.20 -6.88
CA LEU A 177 6.28 2.88 -6.63
C LEU A 177 7.33 2.92 -5.51
N PRO A 178 6.94 3.23 -4.25
CA PRO A 178 7.89 3.28 -3.14
C PRO A 178 8.55 1.92 -2.90
N TYR A 179 9.86 1.93 -2.66
CA TYR A 179 10.67 0.74 -2.37
C TYR A 179 10.60 -0.37 -3.42
N PHE A 180 10.13 -0.09 -4.63
CA PHE A 180 9.85 -1.10 -5.66
C PHE A 180 11.06 -1.97 -6.04
N LEU A 181 12.26 -1.40 -5.95
CA LEU A 181 13.51 -2.12 -6.25
C LEU A 181 13.97 -3.04 -5.11
N ASN A 182 13.35 -2.96 -3.93
CA ASN A 182 13.68 -3.77 -2.75
C ASN A 182 13.03 -5.15 -2.87
N GLN A 183 13.56 -5.98 -3.75
CA GLN A 183 13.08 -7.33 -4.03
C GLN A 183 14.04 -8.37 -3.42
N PRO A 184 13.57 -9.58 -3.07
CA PRO A 184 14.44 -10.62 -2.55
C PRO A 184 15.47 -11.01 -3.62
N ALA A 185 16.69 -11.34 -3.19
CA ALA A 185 17.76 -11.68 -4.12
C ALA A 185 17.40 -12.92 -4.97
N LYS A 186 17.84 -12.94 -6.23
CA LYS A 186 17.68 -14.10 -7.12
C LYS A 186 18.18 -15.36 -6.41
N GLY A 187 17.30 -16.34 -6.22
CA GLY A 187 17.62 -17.63 -5.59
C GLY A 187 16.88 -17.92 -4.27
N PHE A 188 16.14 -16.96 -3.69
CA PHE A 188 15.28 -17.23 -2.52
C PHE A 188 13.88 -17.78 -2.87
N ALA A 189 13.60 -17.97 -4.16
CA ALA A 189 12.31 -18.48 -4.66
C ALA A 189 12.03 -19.97 -4.34
N ASN A 190 12.99 -20.71 -3.75
CA ASN A 190 12.81 -22.10 -3.34
C ASN A 190 12.43 -22.24 -1.85
N LEU A 191 11.34 -21.58 -1.43
CA LEU A 191 10.73 -21.79 -0.11
C LEU A 191 9.39 -22.54 -0.20
N GLU A 192 9.12 -23.27 -1.29
CA GLU A 192 7.96 -24.18 -1.40
C GLU A 192 7.97 -25.33 -0.38
N GLN A 193 9.02 -25.45 0.45
CA GLN A 193 9.15 -26.53 1.45
C GLN A 193 8.89 -26.08 2.90
N PHE A 194 8.61 -24.81 3.15
CA PHE A 194 8.43 -24.28 4.52
C PHE A 194 6.99 -23.77 4.70
N GLY A 195 6.19 -24.55 5.43
CA GLY A 195 4.80 -24.23 5.72
C GLY A 195 4.58 -22.84 6.33
N ALA A 196 3.36 -22.32 6.19
CA ALA A 196 2.95 -20.95 6.52
C ALA A 196 3.39 -20.46 7.92
N SER A 197 3.53 -21.35 8.91
CA SER A 197 3.97 -21.02 10.26
C SER A 197 5.45 -20.63 10.39
N GLN A 198 6.32 -21.07 9.46
CA GLN A 198 7.76 -20.79 9.49
C GLN A 198 8.18 -19.56 8.69
N ARG A 199 7.30 -18.96 7.88
CA ARG A 199 7.54 -17.65 7.23
C ARG A 199 7.82 -16.52 8.25
N ARG A 200 7.30 -16.63 9.48
CA ARG A 200 7.56 -15.66 10.57
C ARG A 200 8.96 -15.77 11.18
N GLN A 201 9.62 -16.93 11.11
CA GLN A 201 10.90 -17.17 11.80
C GLN A 201 12.12 -16.98 10.90
N THR A 202 12.02 -17.27 9.60
CA THR A 202 13.18 -17.22 8.69
C THR A 202 13.50 -15.83 8.15
N TRP A 203 12.59 -14.86 8.29
CA TRP A 203 12.84 -13.44 7.96
C TRP A 203 13.45 -12.62 9.10
N ALA A 204 13.67 -13.23 10.27
CA ALA A 204 14.37 -12.62 11.39
C ALA A 204 15.88 -12.92 11.30
N ALA A 205 16.59 -12.29 10.36
CA ALA A 205 18.05 -12.21 10.39
C ALA A 205 18.51 -10.84 9.84
N PRO A 206 19.59 -10.28 10.40
CA PRO A 206 19.50 -9.03 11.14
C PRO A 206 19.69 -7.82 10.24
N TYR A 207 18.85 -6.81 10.43
CA TYR A 207 19.26 -5.44 10.15
C TYR A 207 20.40 -5.12 11.11
N SER A 208 21.64 -5.35 10.68
CA SER A 208 22.82 -4.91 11.40
C SER A 208 22.75 -3.39 11.43
N SER A 209 22.25 -2.85 12.53
CA SER A 209 22.40 -1.46 12.87
C SER A 209 23.90 -1.23 13.08
N SER A 210 24.56 -0.59 12.12
CA SER A 210 25.79 0.13 12.39
C SER A 210 25.44 1.33 13.29
N GLN A 211 25.22 1.05 14.57
CA GLN A 211 25.24 2.07 15.61
C GLN A 211 26.69 2.53 15.73
N GLY A 212 26.96 3.71 15.19
CA GLY A 212 28.10 4.51 15.60
C GLY A 212 28.00 4.74 17.11
N THR A 213 28.99 4.23 17.81
CA THR A 213 29.20 4.35 19.25
C THR A 213 29.30 5.83 19.65
N LEU A 214 28.32 6.32 20.40
CA LEU A 214 28.51 7.45 21.30
C LEU A 214 28.28 6.97 22.72
N ALA A 215 29.37 6.89 23.47
CA ALA A 215 29.40 6.48 24.87
C ALA A 215 28.57 7.43 25.75
N PRO A 216 27.90 6.91 26.80
CA PRO A 216 27.13 7.74 27.70
C PRO A 216 28.07 8.52 28.63
N LYS A 217 27.93 9.85 28.66
CA LYS A 217 28.53 10.67 29.73
C LYS A 217 27.66 10.55 30.99
N ALA A 218 28.34 10.25 32.10
CA ALA A 218 27.79 10.09 33.43
C ALA A 218 27.03 11.33 33.93
N ALA A 219 25.97 11.10 34.69
CA ALA A 219 25.19 12.11 35.38
C ALA A 219 25.73 12.39 36.80
N SER A 220 25.70 13.66 37.22
CA SER A 220 25.62 14.13 38.62
C SER A 220 25.61 15.68 38.66
N PRO A 221 25.16 16.37 39.75
CA PRO A 221 23.75 16.68 39.97
C PRO A 221 23.46 18.18 40.30
N ALA A 222 22.16 18.51 40.32
CA ALA A 222 21.45 19.51 41.14
C ALA A 222 21.63 21.05 40.95
N ALA A 223 20.46 21.69 40.92
CA ALA A 223 20.04 23.01 41.44
C ALA A 223 20.47 24.31 40.75
N ALA A 224 19.50 25.09 40.25
CA ALA A 224 18.95 26.29 40.93
C ALA A 224 18.21 27.25 39.98
N ALA A 225 17.12 27.84 40.50
CA ALA A 225 16.53 29.15 40.22
C ALA A 225 15.92 29.46 38.84
N ALA A 226 14.58 29.67 38.85
CA ALA A 226 13.85 30.41 37.84
C ALA A 226 13.98 31.93 38.07
N PRO A 227 14.03 32.77 37.03
CA PRO A 227 13.81 34.20 37.19
C PRO A 227 12.38 34.60 36.80
N GLU A 228 11.87 35.52 37.60
CA GLU A 228 10.61 36.25 37.49
C GLU A 228 10.53 37.11 36.21
N ILE A 229 9.31 37.27 35.68
CA ILE A 229 9.00 38.19 34.58
C ILE A 229 8.52 39.52 35.19
N PRO A 230 9.16 40.68 34.93
CA PRO A 230 8.60 41.97 35.32
C PRO A 230 7.58 42.44 34.28
N GLY A 231 6.44 42.93 34.78
CA GLY A 231 5.45 43.66 33.99
C GLY A 231 5.84 45.14 33.81
N GLU A 232 5.33 45.74 32.74
CA GLU A 232 5.27 47.17 32.43
C GLU A 232 4.34 47.30 31.21
N THR A 233 3.46 48.27 30.98
CA THR A 233 2.73 49.30 31.74
C THR A 233 1.75 49.89 30.70
N GLU A 234 0.57 50.35 31.14
CA GLU A 234 -0.36 51.14 30.32
C GLU A 234 0.28 52.47 29.88
N ALA A 235 -0.06 52.94 28.67
CA ALA A 235 -0.22 54.38 28.42
C ALA A 235 -1.07 54.67 27.17
N ARG A 236 -2.21 55.33 27.45
CA ARG A 236 -3.10 56.16 26.61
C ARG A 236 -4.18 55.51 25.75
#